data_AF-A0A249WAT4-F1
#
_entry.id   AF-A0A249WAT4-F1
#
_cell.length_a   1.000
_cell.length_b   1.000
_cell.length_c   1.000
_cell.angle_alpha   90.00
_cell.angle_beta   90.00
_cell.angle_gamma   90.00
#
_symmetry.space_group_name_H-M   'P 1'
#
loop_
_entity.id
_entity.type
_entity.pdbx_description
1 polymer ?
#
loop_
_entity_poly.entity_id
_entity_poly.type
_entity_poly.pdbx_seq_one_letter_code
_entity_poly.pdbx_strand_id
1 'polypeptide(L)'
;MNKNYRVVDKTRTYEDGYLKLVFFRSPKLRDRIGRMRWILVTLTELIVGAELLESLLVTASVPPSLQSEKSECERSGLPLHLSMHIPMGFVTKKLKFKILEVLYYKYCLQYMILESTSPPKVNELEKIINCTRTKFRANKSTFYQFIALRRVYDLSWLVFNISLDLLIYVWSNDLNAALLSALFVEGLRRAIKV
;
A
#
# COMPACT_ATOMS: atom_id res chain seq x y z
N MET A 1 -0.97 -17.87 -46.07
CA MET A 1 -2.03 -17.20 -45.27
C MET A 1 -1.62 -17.22 -43.81
N ASN A 2 -1.24 -16.08 -43.24
CA ASN A 2 -1.00 -15.99 -41.79
C ASN A 2 -2.34 -15.96 -41.06
N LYS A 3 -2.61 -16.98 -40.26
CA LYS A 3 -3.81 -17.03 -39.41
C LYS A 3 -3.49 -16.33 -38.10
N ASN A 4 -4.05 -15.14 -37.92
CA ASN A 4 -3.95 -14.39 -36.66
C ASN A 4 -4.96 -14.98 -35.67
N TYR A 5 -4.47 -15.73 -34.68
CA TYR A 5 -5.30 -16.25 -33.60
C TYR A 5 -5.45 -15.21 -32.48
N ARG A 6 -6.67 -15.03 -31.99
CA ARG A 6 -6.95 -14.21 -30.80
C ARG A 6 -6.78 -15.07 -29.56
N VAL A 7 -5.83 -14.72 -28.70
CA VAL A 7 -5.67 -15.35 -27.38
C VAL A 7 -6.74 -14.79 -26.44
N VAL A 8 -7.45 -15.68 -25.74
CA VAL A 8 -8.46 -15.32 -24.75
C VAL A 8 -8.12 -16.01 -23.44
N ASP A 9 -7.93 -15.23 -22.40
CA ASP A 9 -7.80 -15.71 -21.02
C ASP A 9 -9.07 -15.31 -20.24
N LYS A 10 -9.71 -16.29 -19.59
CA LYS A 10 -10.93 -16.10 -18.78
C LYS A 10 -10.64 -16.23 -17.29
N THR A 11 -9.37 -16.21 -16.89
CA THR A 11 -9.00 -16.23 -15.48
C THR A 11 -9.63 -15.04 -14.77
N ARG A 12 -10.32 -15.29 -13.65
CA ARG A 12 -10.96 -14.24 -12.85
C ARG A 12 -9.89 -13.38 -12.19
N THR A 13 -9.56 -12.25 -12.80
CA THR A 13 -8.79 -11.18 -12.17
C THR A 13 -9.70 -10.32 -11.32
N TYR A 14 -9.13 -9.49 -10.44
CA TYR A 14 -9.89 -8.49 -9.69
C TYR A 14 -10.69 -7.61 -10.68
N GLU A 15 -12.03 -7.66 -10.61
CA GLU A 15 -12.92 -7.00 -11.58
C GLU A 15 -12.99 -5.48 -11.38
N ASP A 16 -12.74 -5.02 -10.14
CA ASP A 16 -12.69 -3.61 -9.80
C ASP A 16 -11.29 -3.02 -10.07
N GLY A 17 -11.24 -1.84 -10.71
CA GLY A 17 -9.98 -1.14 -10.98
C GLY A 17 -9.21 -0.79 -9.69
N TYR A 18 -7.88 -0.88 -9.74
CA TYR A 18 -7.00 -0.65 -8.59
C TYR A 18 -7.13 0.76 -7.97
N LEU A 19 -7.49 1.78 -8.76
CA LEU A 19 -7.82 3.10 -8.22
C LEU A 19 -8.98 3.03 -7.24
N LYS A 20 -10.05 2.31 -7.61
CA LYS A 20 -11.20 2.13 -6.73
C LYS A 20 -10.79 1.36 -5.48
N LEU A 21 -9.97 0.33 -5.64
CA LEU A 21 -9.45 -0.49 -4.53
C LEU A 21 -8.64 0.34 -3.52
N VAL A 22 -7.82 1.30 -4.00
CA VAL A 22 -6.97 2.16 -3.16
C VAL A 22 -7.79 3.22 -2.42
N PHE A 23 -8.66 3.93 -3.12
CA PHE A 23 -9.37 5.08 -2.54
C PHE A 23 -10.66 4.72 -1.81
N PHE A 24 -11.36 3.65 -2.20
CA PHE A 24 -12.66 3.30 -1.63
C PHE A 24 -12.58 2.13 -0.66
N ARG A 25 -13.31 2.26 0.47
CA ARG A 25 -13.42 1.21 1.50
C ARG A 25 -14.30 0.06 1.04
N SER A 26 -13.80 -1.17 1.22
CA SER A 26 -14.66 -2.37 1.15
C SER A 26 -15.77 -2.31 2.20
N PRO A 27 -16.93 -2.97 1.94
CA PRO A 27 -18.05 -2.96 2.88
C PRO A 27 -17.66 -3.39 4.30
N LYS A 28 -16.83 -4.43 4.44
CA LYS A 28 -16.35 -4.95 5.72
C LYS A 28 -15.54 -3.94 6.55
N LEU A 29 -14.88 -2.99 5.89
CA LEU A 29 -14.09 -1.95 6.57
C LEU A 29 -14.93 -0.74 6.96
N ARG A 30 -16.10 -0.54 6.36
CA ARG A 30 -16.94 0.64 6.66
C ARG A 30 -17.36 0.69 8.13
N ASP A 31 -17.55 -0.47 8.75
CA ASP A 31 -17.95 -0.61 10.14
C ASP A 31 -16.76 -0.47 11.12
N ARG A 32 -15.54 -0.70 10.64
CA ARG A 32 -14.33 -0.70 11.49
C ARG A 32 -13.57 0.62 11.49
N ILE A 33 -13.60 1.38 10.39
CA ILE A 33 -12.85 2.64 10.27
C ILE A 33 -13.72 3.77 9.76
N GLY A 34 -13.70 4.92 10.45
CA GLY A 34 -14.42 6.13 10.04
C GLY A 34 -13.86 6.76 8.76
N ARG A 35 -14.65 7.61 8.09
CA ARG A 35 -14.29 8.28 6.82
C ARG A 35 -13.00 9.10 6.92
N MET A 36 -12.88 9.94 7.94
CA MET A 36 -11.71 10.82 8.11
C MET A 36 -10.42 10.03 8.35
N ARG A 37 -10.50 8.98 9.19
CA ARG A 37 -9.35 8.11 9.45
C ARG A 37 -8.93 7.35 8.19
N TRP A 38 -9.88 6.93 7.35
CA TRP A 38 -9.57 6.32 6.06
C TRP A 38 -8.83 7.26 5.10
N ILE A 39 -9.23 8.54 5.04
CA ILE A 39 -8.52 9.54 4.23
C ILE A 39 -7.08 9.68 4.73
N LEU A 40 -6.87 9.81 6.04
CA LEU A 40 -5.52 9.90 6.62
C LEU A 40 -4.67 8.65 6.36
N VAL A 41 -5.26 7.46 6.48
CA VAL A 41 -4.58 6.19 6.16
C VAL A 41 -4.23 6.14 4.68
N THR A 42 -5.13 6.58 3.80
CA THR A 42 -4.88 6.63 2.35
C THR A 42 -3.78 7.63 2.00
N LEU A 43 -3.78 8.83 2.59
CA LEU A 43 -2.69 9.80 2.40
C LEU A 43 -1.35 9.24 2.87
N THR A 44 -1.33 8.59 4.02
CA THR A 44 -0.11 7.95 4.54
C THR A 44 0.39 6.88 3.58
N GLU A 45 -0.50 6.05 3.03
CA GLU A 45 -0.17 5.08 2.00
C GLU A 45 0.38 5.72 0.72
N LEU A 46 -0.18 6.83 0.23
CA LEU A 46 0.36 7.48 -0.97
C LEU A 46 1.79 8.00 -0.79
N ILE A 47 2.17 8.35 0.46
CA ILE A 47 3.51 8.82 0.79
C ILE A 47 4.49 7.65 0.90
N VAL A 48 4.18 6.63 1.70
CA VAL A 48 5.13 5.54 2.05
C VAL A 48 4.86 4.22 1.34
N GLY A 49 3.77 4.10 0.59
CA GLY A 49 3.26 2.84 0.05
C GLY A 49 4.21 2.17 -0.92
N ALA A 50 4.97 2.95 -1.70
CA ALA A 50 5.99 2.40 -2.60
C ALA A 50 7.10 1.67 -1.83
N GLU A 51 7.63 2.30 -0.78
CA GLU A 51 8.66 1.72 0.09
C GLU A 51 8.14 0.50 0.86
N LEU A 52 6.88 0.56 1.32
CA LEU A 52 6.24 -0.58 1.99
C LEU A 52 6.08 -1.77 1.05
N LEU A 53 5.67 -1.56 -0.21
CA LEU A 53 5.59 -2.65 -1.19
C LEU A 53 6.95 -3.29 -1.45
N GLU A 54 8.01 -2.49 -1.57
CA GLU A 54 9.37 -3.00 -1.77
C GLU A 54 9.85 -3.78 -0.53
N SER A 55 9.64 -3.25 0.68
CA SER A 55 9.97 -3.96 1.92
C SER A 55 9.21 -5.28 2.06
N LEU A 56 7.93 -5.30 1.69
CA LEU A 56 7.10 -6.52 1.70
C LEU A 56 7.58 -7.54 0.67
N LEU A 57 8.00 -7.10 -0.51
CA LEU A 57 8.55 -7.98 -1.53
C LEU A 57 9.86 -8.63 -1.06
N VAL A 58 10.75 -7.85 -0.44
CA VAL A 58 12.02 -8.33 0.13
C VAL A 58 11.78 -9.29 1.30
N THR A 59 10.87 -8.96 2.22
CA THR A 59 10.58 -9.85 3.36
C THR A 59 9.90 -11.15 2.95
N ALA A 60 9.17 -11.16 1.84
CA ALA A 60 8.48 -12.34 1.35
C ALA A 60 9.33 -13.27 0.48
N SER A 61 10.42 -12.77 -0.12
CA SER A 61 11.36 -13.61 -0.86
C SER A 61 12.12 -14.56 0.07
N VAL A 62 12.24 -14.21 1.35
CA VAL A 62 12.80 -15.07 2.39
C VAL A 62 11.83 -16.22 2.69
N PRO A 63 12.24 -17.49 2.45
CA PRO A 63 11.39 -18.62 2.78
C PRO A 63 11.23 -18.76 4.31
N PRO A 64 10.06 -19.21 4.79
CA PRO A 64 9.90 -19.61 6.18
C PRO A 64 10.95 -20.66 6.57
N SER A 65 11.55 -20.55 7.75
CA SER A 65 12.46 -21.59 8.26
C SER A 65 11.72 -22.93 8.42
N LEU A 66 12.49 -24.03 8.32
CA LEU A 66 12.09 -25.45 8.20
C LEU A 66 11.05 -26.01 9.19
N GLN A 67 10.54 -25.22 10.15
CA GLN A 67 9.54 -25.64 11.15
C GLN A 67 8.08 -25.38 10.76
N SER A 68 7.79 -24.61 9.70
CA SER A 68 6.44 -24.50 9.15
C SER A 68 6.23 -25.55 8.04
N GLU A 69 5.09 -26.22 8.06
CA GLU A 69 4.70 -27.28 7.13
C GLU A 69 5.07 -26.96 5.67
N LYS A 70 5.73 -27.91 4.99
CA LYS A 70 6.31 -27.76 3.64
C LYS A 70 5.32 -27.28 2.56
N SER A 71 4.01 -27.43 2.77
CA SER A 71 2.96 -27.06 1.80
C SER A 71 2.55 -25.58 1.83
N GLU A 72 2.64 -24.88 2.97
CA GLU A 72 2.36 -23.44 3.06
C GLU A 72 3.56 -22.57 2.67
N CYS A 73 4.76 -23.17 2.67
CA CYS A 73 6.04 -22.50 2.47
C CYS A 73 6.22 -21.87 1.07
N GLU A 74 5.58 -22.44 0.04
CA GLU A 74 5.69 -21.94 -1.34
C GLU A 74 4.79 -20.72 -1.59
N ARG A 75 3.63 -20.64 -0.93
CA ARG A 75 2.62 -19.59 -1.17
C ARG A 75 2.73 -18.39 -0.23
N SER A 76 3.45 -18.53 0.88
CA SER A 76 3.58 -17.49 1.89
C SER A 76 5.04 -17.11 2.17
N GLY A 77 5.26 -15.85 2.56
CA GLY A 77 6.54 -15.36 3.06
C GLY A 77 6.77 -15.66 4.54
N LEU A 78 7.94 -15.27 5.05
CA LEU A 78 8.31 -15.39 6.47
C LEU A 78 7.29 -14.68 7.40
N PRO A 79 6.78 -15.34 8.45
CA PRO A 79 5.88 -14.70 9.41
C PRO A 79 6.64 -13.73 10.32
N LEU A 80 6.32 -12.44 10.22
CA LEU A 80 6.96 -11.34 10.94
C LEU A 80 5.94 -10.49 11.69
N HIS A 81 6.40 -9.72 12.68
CA HIS A 81 5.54 -8.71 13.30
C HIS A 81 5.31 -7.55 12.32
N LEU A 82 4.15 -6.89 12.37
CA LEU A 82 3.82 -5.74 11.51
C LEU A 82 4.92 -4.67 11.48
N SER A 83 5.55 -4.40 12.62
CA SER A 83 6.62 -3.42 12.74
C SER A 83 7.89 -3.79 11.96
N MET A 84 8.12 -5.09 11.72
CA MET A 84 9.30 -5.59 11.00
C MET A 84 9.14 -5.47 9.47
N HIS A 85 7.92 -5.22 8.98
CA HIS A 85 7.67 -4.90 7.57
C HIS A 85 7.82 -3.41 7.26
N ILE A 86 8.13 -2.58 8.26
CA ILE A 86 8.31 -1.14 8.08
C ILE A 86 9.79 -0.89 7.80
N PRO A 87 10.15 -0.33 6.63
CA PRO A 87 11.54 0.02 6.35
C PRO A 87 12.01 1.13 7.29
N MET A 88 13.29 1.08 7.68
CA MET A 88 13.88 2.10 8.54
C MET A 88 14.20 3.35 7.71
N GLY A 89 13.49 4.45 7.99
CA GLY A 89 13.68 5.75 7.35
C GLY A 89 13.23 6.88 8.28
N PHE A 90 13.64 8.11 7.97
CA PHE A 90 13.30 9.27 8.81
C PHE A 90 11.79 9.53 8.85
N VAL A 91 11.14 9.46 7.68
CA VAL A 91 9.69 9.65 7.54
C VAL A 91 8.92 8.48 8.16
N THR A 92 9.36 7.24 7.92
CA THR A 92 8.70 6.04 8.46
C THR A 92 8.80 5.96 9.98
N LYS A 93 9.89 6.44 10.58
CA LYS A 93 10.04 6.55 12.04
C LYS A 93 9.01 7.49 12.65
N LYS A 94 8.78 8.66 12.04
CA LYS A 94 7.78 9.63 12.50
C LYS A 94 6.34 9.12 12.31
N LEU A 95 6.07 8.44 11.21
CA LEU A 95 4.72 7.96 10.84
C LEU A 95 4.43 6.51 11.27
N LYS A 96 5.30 5.89 12.08
CA LYS A 96 5.24 4.45 12.42
C LYS A 96 3.83 3.96 12.78
N PHE A 97 3.12 4.65 13.67
CA PHE A 97 1.78 4.24 14.08
C PHE A 97 0.75 4.33 12.96
N LYS A 98 0.85 5.33 12.07
CA LYS A 98 -0.01 5.46 10.89
C LYS A 98 0.32 4.40 9.85
N ILE A 99 1.58 4.05 9.70
CA ILE A 99 2.02 2.95 8.83
C ILE A 99 1.47 1.61 9.33
N LEU A 100 1.44 1.36 10.64
CA LEU A 100 0.81 0.17 11.20
C LEU A 100 -0.69 0.11 10.85
N GLU A 101 -1.40 1.23 10.90
CA GLU A 101 -2.79 1.31 10.44
C GLU A 101 -2.93 1.00 8.95
N VAL A 102 -2.03 1.51 8.09
CA VAL A 102 -2.00 1.19 6.65
C VAL A 102 -1.79 -0.32 6.44
N LEU A 103 -0.78 -0.89 7.08
CA LEU A 103 -0.47 -2.32 6.94
C LEU A 103 -1.63 -3.20 7.41
N TYR A 104 -2.31 -2.84 8.50
CA TYR A 104 -3.45 -3.61 8.99
C TYR A 104 -4.73 -3.39 8.15
N TYR A 105 -5.20 -2.16 8.00
CA TYR A 105 -6.49 -1.91 7.35
C TYR A 105 -6.45 -2.09 5.83
N LYS A 106 -5.34 -1.71 5.19
CA LYS A 106 -5.22 -1.83 3.74
C LYS A 106 -4.56 -3.12 3.34
N TYR A 107 -3.33 -3.36 3.77
CA TYR A 107 -2.55 -4.49 3.26
C TYR A 107 -3.05 -5.83 3.78
N CYS A 108 -3.55 -5.90 5.02
CA CYS A 108 -4.14 -7.13 5.56
C CYS A 108 -5.63 -7.27 5.20
N LEU A 109 -6.47 -6.27 5.47
CA LEU A 109 -7.93 -6.43 5.32
C LEU A 109 -8.50 -6.07 3.93
N GLN A 110 -7.97 -5.06 3.24
CA GLN A 110 -8.50 -4.61 1.94
C GLN A 110 -7.86 -5.37 0.77
N TYR A 111 -6.53 -5.45 0.74
CA TYR A 111 -5.76 -6.01 -0.37
C TYR A 111 -5.45 -7.49 -0.19
N MET A 112 -5.56 -8.01 1.04
CA MET A 112 -5.23 -9.39 1.37
C MET A 112 -3.78 -9.77 1.00
N ILE A 113 -2.87 -8.78 0.98
CA ILE A 113 -1.43 -8.96 0.74
C ILE A 113 -0.78 -9.57 1.97
N LEU A 114 -1.23 -9.16 3.16
CA LEU A 114 -0.78 -9.71 4.43
C LEU A 114 -1.86 -10.60 5.02
N GLU A 115 -1.46 -11.78 5.48
CA GLU A 115 -2.31 -12.69 6.22
C GLU A 115 -1.82 -12.79 7.66
N SER A 116 -2.73 -12.67 8.61
CA SER A 116 -2.42 -12.91 10.02
C SER A 116 -2.31 -14.40 10.30
N THR A 117 -1.24 -14.84 10.96
CA THR A 117 -1.09 -16.25 11.39
C THR A 117 -2.03 -16.61 12.54
N SER A 118 -2.50 -15.62 13.30
CA SER A 118 -3.44 -15.78 14.40
C SER A 118 -4.37 -14.57 14.46
N PRO A 119 -5.61 -14.72 14.97
CA PRO A 119 -6.54 -13.59 15.07
C PRO A 119 -5.97 -12.52 16.02
N PRO A 120 -5.94 -11.23 15.61
CA PRO A 120 -5.48 -10.14 16.47
C PRO A 120 -6.45 -9.93 17.63
N LYS A 121 -5.93 -9.51 18.79
CA LYS A 121 -6.75 -9.22 19.97
C LYS A 121 -7.41 -7.86 19.80
N VAL A 122 -8.73 -7.86 19.63
CA VAL A 122 -9.54 -6.64 19.53
C VAL A 122 -10.11 -6.32 20.90
N ASN A 123 -9.78 -5.16 21.43
CA ASN A 123 -10.45 -4.61 22.60
C ASN A 123 -11.51 -3.60 22.13
N GLU A 124 -12.78 -3.99 22.18
CA GLU A 124 -13.89 -3.15 21.70
C GLU A 124 -14.13 -1.92 22.60
N LEU A 125 -13.84 -2.04 23.90
CA LEU A 125 -14.02 -0.96 24.88
C LEU A 125 -13.04 0.20 24.63
N GLU A 126 -11.78 -0.14 24.40
CA GLU A 126 -10.71 0.86 24.13
C GLU A 126 -10.63 1.25 22.65
N LYS A 127 -11.34 0.54 21.77
CA LYS A 127 -11.22 0.64 20.30
C LYS A 127 -9.77 0.45 19.82
N ILE A 128 -9.05 -0.46 20.48
CA ILE A 128 -7.64 -0.79 20.20
C ILE A 128 -7.55 -2.19 19.62
N ILE A 129 -6.83 -2.32 18.51
CA ILE A 129 -6.48 -3.61 17.91
C ILE A 129 -5.02 -3.89 18.27
N ASN A 130 -4.81 -4.85 19.16
CA ASN A 130 -3.47 -5.23 19.61
C ASN A 130 -2.93 -6.36 18.75
N CYS A 131 -2.00 -6.00 17.86
CA CYS A 131 -1.31 -6.94 16.97
C CYS A 131 0.08 -7.35 17.48
N THR A 132 0.47 -7.00 18.71
CA THR A 132 1.84 -7.20 19.21
C THR A 132 2.24 -8.67 19.27
N ARG A 133 1.31 -9.57 19.60
CA ARG A 133 1.56 -11.03 19.65
C ARG A 133 1.22 -11.74 18.33
N THR A 134 0.68 -11.02 17.36
CA THR A 134 0.23 -11.58 16.09
C THR A 134 1.31 -11.38 15.04
N LYS A 135 1.67 -12.46 14.34
CA LYS A 135 2.56 -12.40 13.19
C LYS A 135 1.74 -12.33 11.90
N PHE A 136 2.36 -11.76 10.88
CA PHE A 136 1.78 -11.56 9.57
C PHE A 136 2.73 -12.13 8.53
N ARG A 137 2.16 -12.79 7.52
CA ARG A 137 2.89 -13.36 6.39
C ARG A 137 2.41 -12.72 5.11
N ALA A 138 3.33 -12.42 4.20
CA ALA A 138 2.97 -11.93 2.88
C ALA A 138 2.45 -13.09 2.02
N ASN A 139 1.32 -12.91 1.34
CA ASN A 139 0.76 -13.88 0.41
C ASN A 139 1.36 -13.66 -0.98
N LYS A 140 2.17 -14.61 -1.46
CA LYS A 140 2.85 -14.51 -2.76
C LYS A 140 1.87 -14.55 -3.94
N SER A 141 0.68 -15.15 -3.76
CA SER A 141 -0.33 -15.22 -4.82
C SER A 141 -0.91 -13.85 -5.20
N THR A 142 -0.80 -12.84 -4.34
CA THR A 142 -1.28 -11.48 -4.61
C THR A 142 -0.18 -10.54 -5.15
N PHE A 143 1.02 -11.04 -5.42
CA PHE A 143 2.17 -10.19 -5.77
C PHE A 143 2.04 -9.53 -7.14
N TYR A 144 1.26 -10.13 -8.05
CA TYR A 144 0.91 -9.48 -9.31
C TYR A 144 0.24 -8.11 -9.10
N GLN A 145 -0.39 -7.87 -7.94
CA GLN A 145 -1.04 -6.60 -7.59
C GLN A 145 -0.04 -5.50 -7.23
N PHE A 146 1.20 -5.82 -6.85
CA PHE A 146 2.17 -4.84 -6.34
C PHE A 146 2.51 -3.80 -7.41
N ILE A 147 2.69 -4.26 -8.66
CA ILE A 147 2.96 -3.37 -9.80
C ILE A 147 1.76 -2.45 -10.03
N ALA A 148 0.54 -2.97 -9.95
CA ALA A 148 -0.67 -2.18 -10.13
C ALA A 148 -0.84 -1.12 -9.03
N LEU A 149 -0.60 -1.49 -7.76
CA LEU A 149 -0.62 -0.55 -6.64
C LEU A 149 0.46 0.52 -6.77
N ARG A 150 1.69 0.15 -7.15
CA ARG A 150 2.78 1.11 -7.42
C ARG A 150 2.39 2.12 -8.49
N ARG A 151 1.78 1.66 -9.59
CA ARG A 151 1.27 2.55 -10.64
C ARG A 151 0.20 3.50 -10.14
N VAL A 152 -0.69 3.05 -9.24
CA VAL A 152 -1.70 3.93 -8.62
C VAL A 152 -1.02 5.02 -7.78
N TYR A 153 0.02 4.68 -7.01
CA TYR A 153 0.74 5.68 -6.22
C TYR A 153 1.47 6.70 -7.10
N ASP A 154 2.13 6.25 -8.16
CA ASP A 154 2.82 7.13 -9.11
C ASP A 154 1.83 8.03 -9.87
N LEU A 155 0.68 7.50 -10.30
CA LEU A 155 -0.38 8.28 -10.91
C LEU A 155 -0.97 9.30 -9.93
N SER A 156 -1.16 8.92 -8.67
CA SER A 156 -1.69 9.83 -7.63
C SER A 156 -0.74 11.01 -7.39
N TRP A 157 0.56 10.77 -7.39
CA TRP A 157 1.58 11.81 -7.31
C TRP A 157 1.57 12.72 -8.54
N LEU A 158 1.45 12.16 -9.74
CA LEU A 158 1.34 12.94 -10.97
C LEU A 158 0.11 13.87 -10.92
N VAL A 159 -1.05 13.33 -10.57
CA VAL A 159 -2.29 14.11 -10.45
C VAL A 159 -2.16 15.19 -9.39
N PHE A 160 -1.52 14.89 -8.25
CA PHE A 160 -1.26 15.88 -7.21
C PHE A 160 -0.38 17.02 -7.70
N ASN A 161 0.72 16.72 -8.40
CA ASN A 161 1.62 17.73 -8.97
C ASN A 161 0.88 18.64 -9.97
N ILE A 162 0.19 18.04 -10.94
CA ILE A 162 -0.59 18.80 -11.94
C ILE A 162 -1.65 19.68 -11.27
N SER A 163 -2.33 19.16 -10.24
CA SER A 163 -3.36 19.92 -9.52
C SER A 163 -2.76 21.13 -8.78
N LEU A 164 -1.58 20.96 -8.19
CA LEU A 164 -0.87 22.01 -7.48
C LEU A 164 -0.36 23.09 -8.44
N ASP A 165 0.20 22.69 -9.58
CA ASP A 165 0.68 23.61 -10.61
C ASP A 165 -0.47 24.44 -11.20
N LEU A 166 -1.63 23.80 -11.45
CA LEU A 166 -2.82 24.50 -11.92
C LEU A 166 -3.36 25.49 -10.88
N LEU A 167 -3.34 25.13 -9.60
CA LEU A 167 -3.77 26.02 -8.51
C LEU A 167 -2.85 27.25 -8.43
N ILE A 168 -1.53 27.03 -8.49
CA ILE A 168 -0.56 28.13 -8.46
C ILE A 168 -0.70 29.01 -9.68
N TYR A 169 -0.82 28.43 -10.87
CA TYR A 169 -1.02 29.19 -12.10
C TYR A 169 -2.29 30.05 -12.05
N VAL A 170 -3.42 29.50 -11.60
CA VAL A 170 -4.68 30.26 -11.47
C VAL A 170 -4.55 31.40 -10.46
N TRP A 171 -3.74 31.23 -9.41
CA TRP A 171 -3.60 32.25 -8.37
C TRP A 171 -2.54 33.32 -8.70
N SER A 172 -1.41 32.93 -9.27
CA SER A 172 -0.29 33.83 -9.58
C SER A 172 -0.38 34.43 -10.99
N ASN A 173 -1.13 33.79 -11.91
CA ASN A 173 -1.07 34.03 -13.36
C ASN A 173 0.36 33.97 -13.95
N ASP A 174 1.30 33.34 -13.24
CA ASP A 174 2.70 33.26 -13.61
C ASP A 174 3.10 31.80 -13.86
N LEU A 175 3.50 31.51 -15.11
CA LEU A 175 3.97 30.21 -15.53
C LEU A 175 5.31 29.83 -14.86
N ASN A 176 6.16 30.81 -14.55
CA ASN A 176 7.44 30.55 -13.88
C ASN A 176 7.23 30.07 -12.44
N ALA A 177 6.27 30.66 -11.73
CA ALA A 177 5.90 30.24 -10.38
C ALA A 177 5.37 28.79 -10.36
N ALA A 178 4.56 28.41 -11.36
CA ALA A 178 4.06 27.04 -11.50
C ALA A 178 5.17 26.03 -11.86
N LEU A 179 6.14 26.41 -12.70
CA LEU A 179 7.29 25.53 -12.99
C LEU A 179 8.20 25.35 -11.76
N LEU A 180 8.39 26.42 -10.98
CA LEU A 180 9.22 26.37 -9.78
C LEU A 180 8.56 25.51 -8.69
N SER A 181 7.23 25.56 -8.56
CA SER A 181 6.51 24.65 -7.66
C SER A 181 6.61 23.19 -8.10
N ALA A 182 6.47 22.91 -9.39
CA ALA A 182 6.60 21.55 -9.92
C ALA A 182 7.98 20.95 -9.58
N LEU A 183 9.04 21.74 -9.81
CA LEU A 183 10.42 21.36 -9.47
C LEU A 183 10.59 21.13 -7.97
N PHE A 184 10.02 22.01 -7.14
CA PHE A 184 10.10 21.89 -5.69
C PHE A 184 9.39 20.62 -5.18
N VAL A 185 8.17 20.35 -5.65
CA VAL A 185 7.39 19.19 -5.21
C VAL A 185 8.03 17.88 -5.65
N GLU A 186 8.51 17.78 -6.89
CA GLU A 186 9.21 16.59 -7.37
C GLU A 186 10.57 16.41 -6.66
N GLY A 187 11.27 17.51 -6.36
CA GLY A 187 12.48 17.51 -5.54
C GLY A 187 12.22 16.96 -4.14
N LEU A 188 11.16 17.44 -3.47
CA LEU A 188 10.74 16.94 -2.16
C LEU A 188 10.34 15.47 -2.22
N ARG A 189 9.58 15.06 -3.23
CA ARG A 189 9.17 13.65 -3.44
C ARG A 189 10.38 12.74 -3.58
N ARG A 190 11.44 13.18 -4.28
CA ARG A 190 12.68 12.42 -4.39
C ARG A 190 13.46 12.41 -3.07
N ALA A 191 13.56 13.54 -2.38
CA ALA A 191 14.24 13.63 -1.09
C ALA A 191 13.60 12.76 0.00
N ILE A 192 12.29 12.53 -0.05
CA ILE A 192 11.60 11.63 0.88
C ILE A 192 11.98 10.15 0.65
N LYS A 193 12.30 9.78 -0.59
CA LYS A 193 12.61 8.40 -1.01
C LYS A 193 14.09 8.03 -0.88
N VAL A 194 14.97 9.02 -0.70
CA VAL A 194 16.43 8.85 -0.54
C VAL A 194 16.77 8.76 0.94
#